data_AF-A0A3N5N0Z1-F1
#
_entry.id   AF-A0A3N5N0Z1-F1
#
_cell.length_a   1.000
_cell.length_b   1.000
_cell.length_c   1.000
_cell.angle_alpha   90.00
_cell.angle_beta   90.00
_cell.angle_gamma   90.00
#
_symmetry.space_group_name_H-M   'P 1'
#
loop_
_entity.id
_entity.type
_entity.pdbx_description
1 polymer ?
#
loop_
_entity_poly.entity_id
_entity_poly.type
_entity_poly.pdbx_seq_one_letter_code
_entity_poly.pdbx_strand_id
1 'polypeptide(L)' 'VKVDMPEGWVHLRKSNTEPIVRLYAEGRNEEEADRLAMEAKKHIEKILNQI' A
#
# COMPACT_ATOMS: atom_id res chain seq x y z
N VAL A 1 1.49 -2.63 -9.07
CA VAL A 1 0.04 -2.35 -9.23
C VAL A 1 -0.27 -1.06 -8.51
N LYS A 2 -0.73 -0.04 -9.23
CA LYS A 2 -1.10 1.26 -8.67
C LYS A 2 -2.61 1.38 -8.64
N VAL A 3 -3.15 1.94 -7.57
CA VAL A 3 -4.57 2.26 -7.42
C VAL A 3 -4.68 3.73 -7.07
N ASP A 4 -5.39 4.48 -7.92
CA ASP A 4 -5.62 5.92 -7.76
C ASP A 4 -7.05 6.17 -7.25
N MET A 5 -7.19 7.09 -6.29
CA MET A 5 -8.43 7.45 -5.59
C MET A 5 -8.52 8.99 -5.45
N PRO A 6 -9.71 9.57 -5.23
CA PRO A 6 -9.86 11.02 -5.04
C PRO A 6 -9.04 11.63 -3.89
N GLU A 7 -8.72 10.84 -2.88
CA GLU A 7 -7.92 11.20 -1.71
C GLU A 7 -6.41 11.00 -1.89
N GLY A 8 -5.97 10.25 -2.91
CA GLY A 8 -4.57 9.89 -3.09
C GLY A 8 -4.37 8.59 -3.85
N TRP A 9 -3.21 7.96 -3.70
CA TRP A 9 -2.93 6.69 -4.37
C TRP A 9 -2.11 5.74 -3.51
N VAL A 10 -2.19 4.45 -3.82
CA VAL A 10 -1.31 3.41 -3.29
C VAL A 10 -0.63 2.64 -4.41
N HIS A 11 0.63 2.29 -4.22
CA HIS A 11 1.41 1.52 -5.20
C HIS A 11 2.12 0.35 -4.53
N LEU A 12 1.74 -0.87 -4.93
CA LEU A 12 2.38 -2.11 -4.53
C LEU A 12 3.38 -2.57 -5.61
N ARG A 13 4.63 -2.83 -5.24
CA ARG A 13 5.64 -3.40 -6.14
C ARG A 13 6.49 -4.47 -5.46
N LYS A 14 6.90 -5.48 -6.22
CA LYS A 14 7.96 -6.40 -5.80
C LYS A 14 9.30 -5.66 -5.78
N SER A 15 10.16 -5.95 -4.80
CA SER A 15 11.55 -5.52 -4.86
C SER A 15 12.35 -6.35 -5.87
N ASN A 16 13.17 -5.67 -6.67
CA ASN A 16 14.02 -6.34 -7.66
C ASN A 16 15.31 -6.92 -7.04
N THR A 17 15.75 -6.38 -5.90
CA THR A 17 17.05 -6.71 -5.27
C THR A 17 16.91 -7.44 -3.95
N GLU A 18 15.72 -7.44 -3.34
CA GLU A 18 15.47 -8.00 -2.01
C GLU A 18 14.20 -8.85 -2.05
N PRO A 19 14.06 -9.88 -1.20
CA PRO A 19 12.87 -10.72 -1.13
C PRO A 19 11.74 -10.04 -0.34
N ILE A 20 11.41 -8.79 -0.68
CA ILE A 20 10.36 -8.00 -0.03
C ILE A 20 9.38 -7.40 -1.05
N VAL A 21 8.19 -7.06 -0.58
CA VAL A 21 7.21 -6.25 -1.30
C VAL A 21 7.21 -4.85 -0.72
N ARG A 22 7.17 -3.82 -1.57
CA ARG A 22 7.13 -2.41 -1.17
C ARG A 22 5.74 -1.86 -1.43
N LEU A 23 5.23 -1.13 -0.44
CA LEU A 23 3.98 -0.38 -0.49
C LEU A 23 4.32 1.10 -0.34
N TYR A 24 3.86 1.91 -1.29
CA TYR A 24 3.91 3.36 -1.22
C TYR A 24 2.50 3.90 -1.17
N ALA A 25 2.29 4.98 -0.42
CA ALA A 25 1.04 5.73 -0.39
C ALA A 25 1.34 7.22 -0.50
N GLU A 26 0.44 7.95 -1.13
CA GLU A 26 0.42 9.41 -1.15
C GLU A 26 -0.99 9.86 -0.83
N GLY A 27 -1.11 10.83 0.06
CA GLY A 27 -2.35 11.50 0.45
C GLY A 27 -2.14 13.02 0.48
N ARG A 28 -3.18 13.79 0.80
CA ARG A 28 -3.09 15.26 0.77
C ARG A 28 -2.24 15.83 1.91
N ASN A 29 -2.01 15.02 2.94
CA ASN A 29 -1.12 15.27 4.06
C ASN A 29 -0.56 13.92 4.58
N GLU A 30 0.33 14.00 5.56
CA GLU A 30 0.98 12.83 6.16
C GLU A 30 -0.01 11.85 6.80
N GLU A 31 -0.98 12.34 7.57
CA GLU A 31 -2.02 11.50 8.20
C GLU A 31 -2.85 10.72 7.16
N GLU A 32 -3.24 11.37 6.05
CA GLU A 32 -3.96 10.70 4.98
C GLU A 32 -3.10 9.65 4.26
N ALA A 33 -1.83 9.94 4.00
CA ALA A 33 -0.90 8.99 3.38
C ALA A 33 -0.70 7.76 4.28
N ASP A 34 -0.52 7.96 5.59
CA ASP A 34 -0.39 6.89 6.57
C ASP A 34 -1.66 6.05 6.67
N ARG A 35 -2.84 6.69 6.69
CA ARG A 35 -4.13 5.98 6.68
C ARG A 35 -4.25 5.08 5.46
N LEU A 36 -3.95 5.60 4.27
CA LEU A 36 -3.99 4.84 3.01
C LEU A 36 -3.00 3.65 3.04
N ALA A 37 -1.78 3.86 3.53
CA ALA A 37 -0.79 2.80 3.67
C ALA A 37 -1.23 1.71 4.65
N MET A 38 -1.77 2.08 5.81
CA MET A 38 -2.25 1.14 6.82
C MET A 38 -3.44 0.31 6.32
N GLU A 39 -4.39 0.94 5.64
CA GLU A 39 -5.55 0.24 5.06
C GLU A 39 -5.11 -0.76 4.00
N ALA A 40 -4.23 -0.36 3.07
CA ALA A 40 -3.70 -1.25 2.05
C ALA A 40 -2.92 -2.42 2.68
N LYS A 41 -2.06 -2.16 3.67
CA LYS A 41 -1.32 -3.19 4.40
C LYS A 41 -2.27 -4.21 5.05
N LYS A 42 -3.31 -3.75 5.74
CA LYS A 42 -4.31 -4.62 6.39
C LYS A 42 -5.00 -5.55 5.40
N HIS A 43 -5.34 -5.06 4.20
CA HIS A 43 -5.95 -5.88 3.15
C HIS A 43 -4.97 -6.94 2.61
N ILE A 44 -3.72 -6.55 2.40
CA ILE A 44 -2.67 -7.48 1.95
C ILE A 44 -2.46 -8.59 2.99
N GLU A 45 -2.30 -8.24 4.27
CA GLU A 45 -2.15 -9.22 5.37
C GLU A 45 -3.35 -10.16 5.46
N LYS A 46 -4.57 -9.64 5.30
CA LYS A 46 -5.77 -10.47 5.27
C LYS A 46 -5.75 -11.49 4.15
N ILE A 47 -5.34 -11.08 2.93
CA ILE A 47 -5.23 -12.00 1.79
C ILE A 47 -4.14 -13.05 2.05
N LEU A 48 -2.97 -12.63 2.54
CA LEU A 48 -1.87 -13.55 2.83
C LEU A 48 -2.23 -14.60 3.90
N ASN A 49 -3.05 -14.23 4.89
CA ASN A 49 -3.51 -15.13 5.94
C ASN A 49 -4.69 -16.04 5.52
N GLN A 50 -5.20 -15.91 4.30
CA GLN A 50 -6.29 -16.72 3.76
C GLN A 50 -5.81 -17.86 2.85
N ILE A 51 -4.50 -17.96 2.63
CA ILE A 51 -3.83 -18.96 1.79
C ILE A 51 -3.00 -19.89 2.69
#